data_AF-A0A1Z2LDJ5-F1
#
_entry.id   AF-A0A1Z2LDJ5-F1
#
_cell.length_a   1.000
_cell.length_b   1.000
_cell.length_c   1.000
_cell.angle_alpha   90.00
_cell.angle_beta   90.00
_cell.angle_gamma   90.00
#
_symmetry.space_group_name_H-M   'P 1'
#
loop_
_entity.id
_entity.type
_entity.pdbx_description
1 polymer ?
#
loop_
_entity_poly.entity_id
_entity_poly.type
_entity_poly.pdbx_seq_one_letter_code
_entity_poly.pdbx_strand_id
1 'polypeptide(L)'
;MTRPSTPATPLQAPAPPPDLRRLLAFRAHGAARLLLGCRARLEDIEGAVGAGQTEVAVLMAYDLVQLSLSVRGLRTEGELVYGRDEAGFDPFAGVPAEEVAAGLALAAEGRDAVGGRGEEWLARLRGHLRDTEALLGYAEPLPDVRSGSGLMKGFKLARTWQPLLLRVGLPDLLPDAWTRRAD
;
A
#
# COMPACT_ATOMS: atom_id res chain seq x y z
N MET A 1 -52.07 -21.80 -34.41
CA MET A 1 -51.42 -20.62 -33.79
C MET A 1 -50.43 -21.11 -32.72
N THR A 2 -49.19 -21.34 -33.13
CA THR A 2 -48.07 -21.75 -32.25
C THR A 2 -47.41 -20.50 -31.69
N ARG A 3 -47.37 -20.35 -30.35
CA ARG A 3 -46.65 -19.24 -29.71
C ARG A 3 -45.14 -19.44 -29.86
N PRO A 4 -44.36 -18.41 -30.22
CA PRO A 4 -42.91 -18.50 -30.23
C PRO A 4 -42.37 -18.58 -28.80
N SER A 5 -41.55 -19.60 -28.53
CA SER A 5 -40.80 -19.73 -27.28
C SER A 5 -39.69 -18.69 -27.25
N THR A 6 -39.75 -17.78 -26.28
CA THR A 6 -38.67 -16.84 -25.99
C THR A 6 -37.44 -17.61 -25.52
N PRO A 7 -36.25 -17.43 -26.12
CA PRO A 7 -35.03 -18.05 -25.62
C PRO A 7 -34.73 -17.51 -24.21
N ALA A 8 -34.48 -18.43 -23.28
CA ALA A 8 -34.09 -18.08 -21.92
C ALA A 8 -32.72 -17.38 -21.96
N THR A 9 -32.67 -16.14 -21.46
CA THR A 9 -31.41 -15.44 -21.20
C THR A 9 -30.57 -16.31 -20.27
N PRO A 10 -29.32 -16.67 -20.63
CA PRO A 10 -28.46 -17.42 -19.73
C PRO A 10 -28.26 -16.59 -18.45
N LEU A 11 -28.62 -17.17 -17.31
CA LEU A 11 -28.30 -16.63 -16.01
C LEU A 11 -26.77 -16.46 -15.95
N GLN A 12 -26.29 -15.22 -15.95
CA GLN A 12 -24.89 -14.93 -15.67
C GLN A 12 -24.55 -15.58 -14.32
N ALA A 13 -23.56 -16.46 -14.33
CA ALA A 13 -23.05 -17.03 -13.10
C ALA A 13 -22.58 -15.89 -12.17
N PRO A 14 -22.91 -15.93 -10.87
CA PRO A 14 -22.40 -14.93 -9.94
C PRO A 14 -20.88 -14.89 -10.00
N ALA A 15 -20.30 -13.69 -9.91
CA ALA A 15 -18.85 -13.52 -9.89
C ALA A 15 -18.25 -14.46 -8.83
N PRO A 16 -17.11 -15.14 -9.12
CA PRO A 16 -16.49 -16.02 -8.15
C PRO A 16 -16.23 -15.25 -6.85
N PRO A 17 -16.42 -15.89 -5.69
CA PRO A 17 -16.19 -15.24 -4.41
C PRO A 17 -14.75 -14.68 -4.38
N PRO A 18 -14.53 -13.51 -3.80
CA PRO A 18 -13.20 -12.93 -3.72
C PRO A 18 -12.24 -13.95 -3.09
N ASP A 19 -11.10 -14.16 -3.72
CA ASP A 19 -10.04 -15.00 -3.15
C ASP A 19 -9.70 -14.45 -1.76
N LEU A 20 -10.13 -15.19 -0.72
CA LEU A 20 -9.99 -14.77 0.67
C LEU A 20 -8.52 -14.52 1.02
N ARG A 21 -7.58 -15.27 0.40
CA ARG A 21 -6.14 -15.06 0.61
C ARG A 21 -5.73 -13.71 0.05
N ARG A 22 -6.17 -13.34 -1.15
CA ARG A 22 -5.91 -12.02 -1.73
C ARG A 22 -6.54 -10.90 -0.90
N LEU A 23 -7.77 -11.07 -0.43
CA LEU A 23 -8.41 -10.07 0.42
C LEU A 23 -7.66 -9.87 1.74
N LEU A 24 -7.24 -10.96 2.40
CA LEU A 24 -6.47 -10.90 3.64
C LEU A 24 -5.05 -10.35 3.38
N ALA A 25 -4.40 -10.75 2.29
CA ALA A 25 -3.14 -10.21 1.84
C ALA A 25 -3.22 -8.68 1.70
N PHE A 26 -4.20 -8.21 0.94
CA PHE A 26 -4.44 -6.78 0.75
C PHE A 26 -4.66 -6.06 2.08
N ARG A 27 -5.56 -6.55 2.94
CA ARG A 27 -5.89 -5.86 4.21
C ARG A 27 -4.74 -5.88 5.22
N ALA A 28 -4.09 -7.03 5.39
CA ALA A 28 -3.09 -7.22 6.43
C ALA A 28 -1.71 -6.76 5.96
N HIS A 29 -1.17 -7.34 4.88
CA HIS A 29 0.16 -6.96 4.36
C HIS A 29 0.15 -5.55 3.78
N GLY A 30 -0.97 -5.13 3.17
CA GLY A 30 -1.13 -3.75 2.72
C GLY A 30 -1.08 -2.75 3.87
N ALA A 31 -1.76 -3.03 5.00
CA ALA A 31 -1.68 -2.17 6.17
C ALA A 31 -0.28 -2.14 6.80
N ALA A 32 0.42 -3.28 6.85
CA ALA A 32 1.80 -3.34 7.34
C ALA A 32 2.76 -2.54 6.44
N ARG A 33 2.66 -2.70 5.11
CA ARG A 33 3.41 -1.90 4.12
C ARG A 33 3.15 -0.41 4.24
N LEU A 34 1.88 -0.03 4.41
CA LEU A 34 1.49 1.36 4.52
C LEU A 34 2.06 1.98 5.79
N LEU A 35 1.88 1.28 6.92
CA LEU A 35 2.39 1.72 8.21
C LEU A 35 3.92 1.77 8.21
N LEU A 36 4.58 0.62 8.07
CA LEU A 36 6.03 0.47 8.27
C LEU A 36 6.86 1.03 7.11
N GLY A 37 6.32 1.02 5.90
CA GLY A 37 6.96 1.56 4.71
C GLY A 37 6.51 3.00 4.46
N CYS A 38 5.29 3.17 3.95
CA CYS A 38 4.85 4.45 3.36
C CYS A 38 4.92 5.62 4.36
N ARG A 39 4.44 5.45 5.61
CA ARG A 39 4.51 6.53 6.62
C ARG A 39 5.95 6.94 6.94
N ALA A 40 6.85 5.97 7.08
CA ALA A 40 8.25 6.27 7.35
C ALA A 40 8.90 7.06 6.20
N ARG A 41 8.56 6.75 4.94
CA ARG A 41 9.04 7.52 3.78
C ARG A 41 8.42 8.91 3.77
N LEU A 42 7.16 9.07 4.14
CA LEU A 42 6.51 10.37 4.20
C LEU A 42 7.22 11.29 5.23
N GLU A 43 7.52 10.77 6.42
CA GLU A 43 8.29 11.50 7.43
C GLU A 43 9.67 11.92 6.91
N ASP A 44 10.35 11.05 6.16
CA ASP A 44 11.64 11.36 5.52
C ASP A 44 11.52 12.46 4.46
N ILE A 45 10.47 12.42 3.63
CA ILE A 45 10.21 13.45 2.62
C ILE A 45 9.91 14.79 3.29
N GLU A 46 9.07 14.80 4.33
CA GLU A 46 8.75 16.02 5.09
C GLU A 46 10.01 16.65 5.69
N GLY A 47 10.88 15.84 6.29
CA GLY A 47 12.19 16.29 6.79
C GLY A 47 13.10 16.84 5.68
N ALA A 48 13.18 16.14 4.55
CA ALA A 48 14.00 16.55 3.41
C ALA A 48 13.49 17.85 2.76
N VAL A 49 12.17 18.02 2.63
CA VAL A 49 11.54 19.26 2.15
C VAL A 49 11.85 20.42 3.09
N GLY A 50 11.70 20.23 4.40
CA GLY A 50 12.02 21.26 5.40
C GLY A 50 13.50 21.64 5.42
N ALA A 51 14.39 20.71 5.07
CA ALA A 51 15.83 20.94 4.96
C ALA A 51 16.28 21.45 3.57
N GLY A 52 15.36 21.60 2.60
CA GLY A 52 15.70 21.99 1.21
C GLY A 52 16.50 20.94 0.44
N GLN A 53 16.46 19.67 0.86
CA GLN A 53 17.18 18.55 0.24
C GLN A 53 16.35 17.94 -0.89
N THR A 54 16.28 18.63 -2.02
CA THR A 54 15.42 18.28 -3.16
C THR A 54 15.60 16.85 -3.67
N GLU A 55 16.84 16.43 -3.89
CA GLU A 55 17.14 15.11 -4.46
C GLU A 55 16.74 13.98 -3.52
N VAL A 56 16.97 14.17 -2.21
CA VAL A 56 16.57 13.22 -1.17
C VAL A 56 15.05 13.13 -1.13
N ALA A 57 14.35 14.27 -1.10
CA ALA A 57 12.90 14.31 -1.07
C ALA A 57 12.28 13.59 -2.28
N VAL A 58 12.81 13.85 -3.49
CA VAL A 58 12.33 13.22 -4.72
C VAL A 58 12.60 11.71 -4.73
N LEU A 59 13.80 11.27 -4.37
CA LEU A 59 14.13 9.84 -4.29
C LEU A 59 13.18 9.11 -3.32
N MET A 60 12.98 9.67 -2.13
CA MET A 60 12.08 9.12 -1.13
C MET A 60 10.61 9.14 -1.57
N ALA A 61 10.20 10.12 -2.38
CA ALA A 61 8.87 10.17 -2.97
C ALA A 61 8.64 9.05 -4.00
N TYR A 62 9.66 8.70 -4.81
CA TYR A 62 9.58 7.52 -5.68
C TYR A 62 9.39 6.24 -4.88
N ASP A 63 10.19 6.04 -3.82
CA ASP A 63 10.06 4.88 -2.93
C ASP A 63 8.65 4.82 -2.29
N LEU A 64 8.13 5.96 -1.82
CA LEU A 64 6.78 6.04 -1.25
C LEU A 64 5.70 5.66 -2.26
N VAL A 65 5.76 6.23 -3.47
CA VAL A 65 4.77 5.98 -4.53
C VAL A 65 4.81 4.51 -4.93
N GLN A 66 5.99 3.93 -5.17
CA GLN A 66 6.12 2.52 -5.53
C GLN A 66 5.56 1.61 -4.43
N LEU A 67 5.88 1.89 -3.16
CA LEU A 67 5.32 1.13 -2.03
C LEU A 67 3.80 1.26 -1.95
N SER A 68 3.26 2.47 -2.09
CA SER A 68 1.82 2.75 -2.08
C SER A 68 1.09 2.02 -3.21
N LEU A 69 1.62 2.05 -4.42
CA LEU A 69 1.06 1.33 -5.57
C LEU A 69 1.14 -0.20 -5.39
N SER A 70 2.24 -0.71 -4.82
CA SER A 70 2.34 -2.15 -4.52
C SER A 70 1.26 -2.62 -3.55
N VAL A 71 0.81 -1.76 -2.62
CA VAL A 71 -0.32 -2.07 -1.74
C VAL A 71 -1.62 -2.17 -2.53
N ARG A 72 -1.84 -1.29 -3.52
CA ARG A 72 -3.04 -1.33 -4.38
C ARG A 72 -3.04 -2.61 -5.23
N GLY A 73 -1.89 -3.00 -5.75
CA GLY A 73 -1.69 -4.22 -6.55
C GLY A 73 -2.03 -5.52 -5.79
N LEU A 74 -1.89 -5.56 -4.45
CA LEU A 74 -2.22 -6.75 -3.65
C LEU A 74 -3.68 -7.23 -3.80
N ARG A 75 -4.59 -6.39 -4.29
CA ARG A 75 -5.99 -6.81 -4.57
C ARG A 75 -6.10 -7.71 -5.81
N THR A 76 -5.12 -7.63 -6.71
CA THR A 76 -5.13 -8.24 -8.03
C THR A 76 -3.94 -9.18 -8.18
N GLU A 77 -2.79 -8.69 -8.64
CA GLU A 77 -1.63 -9.51 -9.02
C GLU A 77 -0.36 -9.17 -8.22
N GLY A 78 -0.45 -8.21 -7.30
CA GLY A 78 0.68 -7.72 -6.52
C GLY A 78 1.32 -8.79 -5.65
N GLU A 79 2.65 -8.73 -5.56
CA GLU A 79 3.46 -9.65 -4.78
C GLU A 79 3.35 -9.38 -3.28
N LEU A 80 3.42 -10.44 -2.47
CA LEU A 80 3.38 -10.38 -0.99
C LEU A 80 4.73 -10.08 -0.34
N VAL A 81 5.80 -10.53 -0.97
CA VAL A 81 7.16 -10.25 -0.51
C VAL A 81 7.63 -8.95 -1.17
N TYR A 82 8.27 -8.09 -0.38
CA TYR A 82 8.67 -6.74 -0.77
C TYR A 82 9.87 -6.31 0.08
N GLY A 83 10.86 -5.66 -0.52
CA GLY A 83 12.05 -5.20 0.22
C GLY A 83 13.26 -4.92 -0.65
N ARG A 84 14.29 -4.31 -0.06
CA ARG A 84 15.53 -3.90 -0.76
C ARG A 84 16.37 -5.06 -1.30
N ASP A 85 16.15 -6.28 -0.82
CA ASP A 85 16.99 -7.44 -1.17
C ASP A 85 16.33 -8.37 -2.21
N GLU A 86 15.15 -8.02 -2.72
CA GLU A 86 14.45 -8.83 -3.71
C GLU A 86 14.56 -8.22 -5.10
N ALA A 87 15.54 -8.69 -5.87
CA ALA A 87 15.80 -8.22 -7.24
C ALA A 87 14.64 -8.47 -8.24
N GLY A 88 13.62 -9.25 -7.85
CA GLY A 88 12.47 -9.61 -8.69
C GLY A 88 11.17 -8.88 -8.38
N PHE A 89 11.13 -8.03 -7.35
CA PHE A 89 9.89 -7.39 -6.91
C PHE A 89 9.40 -6.33 -7.91
N ASP A 90 8.17 -6.51 -8.43
CA ASP A 90 7.48 -5.51 -9.25
C ASP A 90 6.46 -4.72 -8.42
N PRO A 91 6.71 -3.43 -8.09
CA PRO A 91 5.78 -2.60 -7.33
C PRO A 91 4.50 -2.25 -8.10
N PHE A 92 4.46 -2.50 -9.41
CA PHE A 92 3.36 -2.13 -10.29
C PHE A 92 2.49 -3.32 -10.71
N ALA A 93 2.83 -4.53 -10.28
CA ALA A 93 2.08 -5.74 -10.60
C ALA A 93 0.59 -5.60 -10.22
N GLY A 94 -0.28 -5.69 -11.24
CA GLY A 94 -1.74 -5.58 -11.09
C GLY A 94 -2.27 -4.16 -10.87
N VAL A 95 -1.44 -3.12 -11.03
CA VAL A 95 -1.83 -1.70 -10.93
C VAL A 95 -2.10 -1.13 -12.34
N PRO A 96 -3.18 -0.37 -12.55
CA PRO A 96 -3.44 0.27 -13.84
C PRO A 96 -2.31 1.23 -14.26
N ALA A 97 -1.95 1.23 -15.54
CA ALA A 97 -0.81 2.00 -16.06
C ALA A 97 -0.99 3.52 -15.85
N GLU A 98 -2.22 4.01 -15.90
CA GLU A 98 -2.56 5.40 -15.62
C GLU A 98 -2.30 5.79 -14.16
N GLU A 99 -2.55 4.89 -13.21
CA GLU A 99 -2.24 5.13 -11.79
C GLU A 99 -0.72 5.12 -11.55
N VAL A 100 0.00 4.22 -12.24
CA VAL A 100 1.47 4.19 -12.21
C VAL A 100 2.03 5.50 -12.74
N ALA A 101 1.61 5.92 -13.94
CA ALA A 101 2.08 7.16 -14.56
C ALA A 101 1.77 8.38 -13.69
N ALA A 102 0.55 8.48 -13.15
CA ALA A 102 0.15 9.58 -12.27
C ALA A 102 0.97 9.62 -10.97
N GLY A 103 1.22 8.46 -10.35
CA GLY A 103 2.04 8.37 -9.14
C GLY A 103 3.49 8.78 -9.41
N LEU A 104 4.11 8.25 -10.46
CA LEU A 104 5.49 8.58 -10.81
C LEU A 104 5.65 10.06 -11.19
N ALA A 105 4.66 10.64 -11.89
CA ALA A 105 4.62 12.06 -12.17
C ALA A 105 4.57 12.88 -10.88
N LEU A 106 3.71 12.52 -9.92
CA LEU A 106 3.63 13.18 -8.62
C LEU A 106 4.98 13.15 -7.87
N ALA A 107 5.72 12.02 -7.90
CA ALA A 107 7.05 11.96 -7.30
C ALA A 107 8.06 12.89 -8.02
N ALA A 108 8.02 12.91 -9.36
CA ALA A 108 8.92 13.72 -10.19
C ALA A 108 8.75 15.24 -9.98
N GLU A 109 7.52 15.70 -9.75
CA GLU A 109 7.19 17.11 -9.51
C GLU A 109 7.98 17.74 -8.34
N GLY A 110 8.46 16.93 -7.41
CA GLY A 110 9.29 17.39 -6.28
C GLY A 110 10.52 18.17 -6.73
N ARG A 111 11.08 17.87 -7.90
CA ARG A 111 12.26 18.56 -8.45
C ARG A 111 12.05 20.06 -8.58
N ASP A 112 10.84 20.47 -8.97
CA ASP A 112 10.48 21.87 -9.19
C ASP A 112 9.67 22.45 -8.02
N ALA A 113 9.25 21.62 -7.08
CA ALA A 113 8.38 22.01 -5.97
C ALA A 113 9.15 22.32 -4.68
N VAL A 114 10.23 21.58 -4.38
CA VAL A 114 11.01 21.79 -3.15
C VAL A 114 11.55 23.22 -3.10
N GLY A 115 11.41 23.85 -1.94
CA GLY A 115 11.58 25.30 -1.76
C GLY A 115 10.23 26.01 -1.80
N GLY A 116 9.87 26.58 -2.96
CA GLY A 116 8.72 27.50 -3.05
C GLY A 116 7.33 26.85 -2.98
N ARG A 117 7.19 25.58 -3.35
CA ARG A 117 5.91 24.84 -3.40
C ARG A 117 5.95 23.52 -2.62
N GLY A 118 6.91 23.37 -1.71
CA GLY A 118 7.17 22.12 -0.99
C GLY A 118 5.95 21.61 -0.23
N GLU A 119 5.26 22.50 0.50
CA GLU A 119 4.06 22.13 1.27
C GLU A 119 2.87 21.71 0.39
N GLU A 120 2.68 22.36 -0.77
CA GLU A 120 1.63 21.96 -1.72
C GLU A 120 1.89 20.56 -2.27
N TRP A 121 3.14 20.29 -2.63
CA TRP A 121 3.56 18.97 -3.09
C TRP A 121 3.43 17.90 -1.99
N LEU A 122 3.84 18.21 -0.75
CA LEU A 122 3.62 17.34 0.40
C LEU A 122 2.13 17.04 0.64
N ALA A 123 1.26 18.05 0.53
CA ALA A 123 -0.19 17.85 0.66
C ALA A 123 -0.74 16.88 -0.39
N ARG A 124 -0.21 16.90 -1.62
CA ARG A 124 -0.57 15.96 -2.69
C ARG A 124 -0.04 14.55 -2.43
N LEU A 125 1.18 14.40 -1.92
CA LEU A 125 1.71 13.10 -1.48
C LEU A 125 0.88 12.50 -0.32
N ARG A 126 0.51 13.33 0.67
CA ARG A 126 -0.43 12.94 1.73
C ARG A 126 -1.80 12.55 1.19
N GLY A 127 -2.28 13.22 0.13
CA GLY A 127 -3.49 12.86 -0.60
C GLY A 127 -3.39 11.46 -1.23
N HIS A 128 -2.32 11.23 -2.01
CA HIS A 128 -2.05 9.94 -2.64
C HIS A 128 -2.02 8.78 -1.63
N LEU A 129 -1.42 9.00 -0.46
CA LEU A 129 -1.38 7.98 0.60
C LEU A 129 -2.76 7.74 1.23
N ARG A 130 -3.54 8.81 1.47
CA ARG A 130 -4.91 8.72 1.99
C ARG A 130 -5.83 7.92 1.06
N ASP A 131 -5.66 8.05 -0.25
CA ASP A 131 -6.42 7.24 -1.21
C ASP A 131 -6.12 5.75 -1.02
N THR A 132 -4.86 5.38 -0.79
CA THR A 132 -4.46 3.99 -0.50
C THR A 132 -5.00 3.52 0.86
N GLU A 133 -4.98 4.36 1.90
CA GLU A 133 -5.57 4.08 3.21
C GLU A 133 -7.09 3.82 3.11
N ALA A 134 -7.80 4.63 2.32
CA ALA A 134 -9.23 4.49 2.09
C ALA A 134 -9.56 3.16 1.39
N LEU A 135 -8.75 2.73 0.42
CA LEU A 135 -8.90 1.42 -0.22
C LEU A 135 -8.77 0.26 0.79
N LEU A 136 -7.88 0.41 1.77
CA LEU A 136 -7.71 -0.54 2.89
C LEU A 136 -8.81 -0.46 3.95
N GLY A 137 -9.76 0.48 3.79
CA GLY A 137 -10.91 0.67 4.68
C GLY A 137 -10.63 1.45 5.95
N TYR A 138 -9.51 2.19 6.01
CA TYR A 138 -9.23 3.09 7.13
C TYR A 138 -9.90 4.45 6.87
N ALA A 139 -10.76 4.87 7.79
CA ALA A 139 -11.43 6.18 7.73
C ALA A 139 -10.53 7.32 8.27
N GLU A 140 -9.51 6.96 9.05
CA GLU A 140 -8.52 7.86 9.61
C GLU A 140 -7.12 7.40 9.17
N PRO A 141 -6.15 8.32 9.03
CA PRO A 141 -4.79 7.94 8.67
C PRO A 141 -4.16 6.95 9.67
N LEU A 142 -3.30 6.07 9.15
CA LEU A 142 -2.49 5.23 10.03
C LEU A 142 -1.49 6.08 10.82
N PRO A 143 -1.14 5.67 12.05
CA PRO A 143 -0.24 6.43 12.91
C PRO A 143 1.18 6.48 12.36
N ASP A 144 1.93 7.50 12.78
CA ASP A 144 3.35 7.66 12.47
C ASP A 144 4.22 6.66 13.22
N VAL A 145 4.99 5.85 12.48
CA VAL A 145 5.75 4.72 13.02
C VAL A 145 6.90 5.16 13.89
N ARG A 146 7.52 6.32 13.60
CA ARG A 146 8.62 6.84 14.43
C ARG A 146 8.13 7.44 15.75
N SER A 147 6.82 7.57 15.94
CA SER A 147 6.28 7.81 17.28
C SER A 147 6.27 6.51 18.09
N GLY A 148 6.66 6.57 19.37
CA GLY A 148 6.55 5.41 20.26
C GLY A 148 5.13 4.82 20.32
N SER A 149 4.11 5.67 20.11
CA SER A 149 2.71 5.26 20.01
C SER A 149 2.39 4.49 18.72
N GLY A 150 3.01 4.83 17.59
CA GLY A 150 2.76 4.23 16.29
C GLY A 150 3.38 2.86 16.15
N LEU A 151 4.60 2.66 16.65
CA LEU A 151 5.23 1.34 16.69
C LEU A 151 4.39 0.33 17.49
N MET A 152 3.86 0.75 18.65
CA MET A 152 2.98 -0.10 19.46
C MET A 152 1.66 -0.45 18.73
N LYS A 153 1.10 0.50 17.98
CA LYS A 153 -0.07 0.24 17.12
C LYS A 153 0.27 -0.73 15.98
N GLY A 154 1.48 -0.67 15.42
CA GLY A 154 1.98 -1.65 14.45
C GLY A 154 2.06 -3.07 15.00
N PHE A 155 2.61 -3.26 16.21
CA PHE A 155 2.59 -4.56 16.88
C PHE A 155 1.17 -5.06 17.16
N LYS A 156 0.27 -4.16 17.59
CA LYS A 156 -1.13 -4.51 17.80
C LYS A 156 -1.80 -4.96 16.50
N LEU A 157 -1.53 -4.26 15.39
CA LEU A 157 -2.03 -4.62 14.06
C LEU A 157 -1.54 -6.02 13.65
N ALA A 158 -0.23 -6.26 13.77
CA ALA A 158 0.36 -7.57 13.46
C ALA A 158 -0.29 -8.70 14.27
N ARG A 159 -0.39 -8.54 15.59
CA ARG A 159 -1.02 -9.52 16.48
C ARG A 159 -2.50 -9.76 16.17
N THR A 160 -3.21 -8.74 15.68
CA THR A 160 -4.63 -8.85 15.34
C THR A 160 -4.83 -9.70 14.08
N TRP A 161 -3.98 -9.54 13.08
CA TRP A 161 -4.10 -10.26 11.81
C TRP A 161 -3.48 -11.66 11.84
N GLN A 162 -2.45 -11.88 12.67
CA GLN A 162 -1.68 -13.12 12.69
C GLN A 162 -2.52 -14.41 12.73
N PRO A 163 -3.55 -14.55 13.59
CA PRO A 163 -4.36 -15.78 13.63
C PRO A 163 -5.13 -16.04 12.33
N LEU A 164 -5.51 -14.97 11.61
CA LEU A 164 -6.22 -15.08 10.34
C LEU A 164 -5.27 -15.47 9.21
N LEU A 165 -4.07 -14.89 9.18
CA LEU A 165 -3.05 -15.22 8.18
C LEU A 165 -2.61 -16.68 8.26
N LEU A 166 -2.35 -17.18 9.47
CA LEU A 166 -2.02 -18.58 9.70
C LEU A 166 -3.11 -19.54 9.20
N ARG A 167 -4.39 -19.22 9.43
CA ARG A 167 -5.53 -20.05 8.98
C ARG A 167 -5.61 -20.18 7.46
N VAL A 168 -5.11 -19.18 6.74
CA VAL A 168 -5.13 -19.18 5.27
C VAL A 168 -3.74 -19.42 4.67
N GLY A 169 -2.76 -19.83 5.47
CA GLY A 169 -1.40 -20.10 5.03
C GLY A 169 -0.71 -18.90 4.36
N LEU A 170 -0.97 -17.70 4.85
CA LEU A 170 -0.23 -16.49 4.44
C LEU A 170 0.98 -16.28 5.36
N PRO A 171 2.06 -15.62 4.85
CA PRO A 171 3.23 -15.33 5.64
C PRO A 171 2.93 -14.33 6.77
N ASP A 172 3.82 -14.29 7.75
CA ASP A 172 3.73 -13.37 8.88
C ASP A 172 3.89 -11.91 8.44
N LEU A 173 3.24 -10.98 9.15
CA LEU A 173 3.34 -9.54 8.83
C LEU A 173 4.64 -8.91 9.27
N LEU A 174 5.21 -9.42 10.36
CA LEU A 174 6.49 -8.98 10.90
C LEU A 174 7.51 -10.08 10.63
N PRO A 175 8.78 -9.73 10.43
CA PRO A 175 9.83 -10.73 10.33
C PRO A 175 9.80 -11.67 11.54
N ASP A 176 9.91 -12.96 11.31
CA ASP A 176 10.01 -13.99 12.35
C ASP A 176 11.01 -13.63 13.47
N ALA A 177 12.12 -13.00 13.10
CA ALA A 177 13.16 -12.59 14.04
C ALA A 177 12.67 -11.58 15.09
N TRP A 178 11.58 -10.84 14.81
CA TRP A 178 11.01 -9.85 15.72
C TRP A 178 9.96 -10.46 16.66
N THR A 179 9.43 -11.63 16.34
CA THR A 179 8.38 -12.31 17.12
C THR A 179 8.94 -13.45 17.97
N ARG A 180 10.13 -13.97 17.66
CA ARG A 180 10.86 -14.90 18.53
C ARG A 180 11.43 -14.15 19.75
N ARG A 181 11.37 -14.77 20.93
CA ARG A 181 12.18 -14.31 22.05
C ARG A 181 13.65 -14.46 21.65
N ALA A 182 14.45 -13.46 21.97
CA ALA A 182 15.89 -13.64 21.99
C ALA A 182 16.17 -14.61 23.13
N ASP A 183 16.37 -15.88 22.78
CA ASP A 183 16.79 -16.93 23.72
C ASP A 183 18.22 -16.64 24.23
#